data_AF-E9I9A2-F1
#
_entry.id   AF-E9I9A2-F1
#
_cell.length_a   1.000
_cell.length_b   1.000
_cell.length_c   1.000
_cell.angle_alpha   90.00
_cell.angle_beta   90.00
_cell.angle_gamma   90.00
#
_symmetry.space_group_name_H-M   'P 1'
#
loop_
_entity.id
_entity.type
_entity.pdbx_description
1 polymer ?
#
loop_
_entity_poly.entity_id
_entity_poly.type
_entity_poly.pdbx_seq_one_letter_code
_entity_poly.pdbx_strand_id
1 'polypeptide(L)'
;KTAKLENNHELPDVIGPPDPVSNLRPVVFAGSTNETYFEKKYRKLRKETQQWNQIFWYKHNTSFIKERKQFQQMSKAQGKIALTADDMSIFYKEFLDKNWHSHFNYNIAWYKSNIKILFFGIAAKLSRFKFK
;
A
#
# COMPACT_ATOMS: atom_id res chain seq x y z
N LYS A 1 11.50 46.39 12.13
CA LYS A 1 12.36 45.17 12.25
C LYS A 1 11.44 43.98 12.52
N THR A 2 10.78 43.46 11.50
CA THR A 2 9.94 42.27 11.61
C THR A 2 10.83 41.05 11.45
N ALA A 3 11.04 40.33 12.56
CA ALA A 3 11.79 39.09 12.55
C ALA A 3 11.07 38.08 11.66
N LYS A 4 11.72 37.66 10.58
CA LYS A 4 11.38 36.43 9.87
C LYS A 4 11.51 35.30 10.88
N LEU A 5 10.39 34.81 11.38
CA LEU A 5 10.32 33.48 12.00
C LEU A 5 10.53 32.48 10.86
N GLU A 6 11.80 32.13 10.62
CA GLU A 6 12.15 30.93 9.86
C GLU A 6 11.75 29.71 10.68
N ASN A 7 10.46 29.39 10.67
CA ASN A 7 9.97 28.10 11.12
C ASN A 7 10.33 27.07 10.05
N ASN A 8 11.60 26.66 10.02
CA ASN A 8 12.07 25.47 9.30
C ASN A 8 11.58 24.18 10.00
N HIS A 9 10.30 24.11 10.34
CA HIS A 9 9.68 22.90 10.85
C HIS A 9 9.17 22.09 9.66
N GLU A 10 9.90 21.01 9.34
CA GLU A 10 9.41 19.99 8.40
C GLU A 10 8.06 19.48 8.91
N LEU A 11 7.02 19.61 8.10
CA LEU A 11 5.71 19.08 8.43
C LEU A 11 5.81 17.55 8.58
N PRO A 12 5.14 16.95 9.56
CA PRO A 12 5.13 15.49 9.70
C PRO A 12 4.33 14.83 8.58
N ASP A 13 4.70 13.60 8.24
CA ASP A 13 3.90 12.73 7.39
C ASP A 13 2.54 12.45 8.09
N VAL A 14 1.44 12.47 7.33
CA VAL A 14 0.08 12.29 7.87
C VAL A 14 -0.52 10.97 7.37
N ILE A 15 -1.16 10.22 8.28
CA ILE A 15 -1.80 8.94 7.99
C ILE A 15 -3.32 9.09 8.11
N GLY A 16 -4.05 8.71 7.07
CA GLY A 16 -5.51 8.78 7.04
C GLY A 16 -6.22 7.56 7.66
N PRO A 17 -7.56 7.59 7.68
CA PRO A 17 -8.38 6.42 8.01
C PRO A 17 -8.16 5.29 6.98
N PRO A 18 -8.43 4.02 7.33
CA PRO A 18 -8.33 2.90 6.40
C PRO A 18 -9.30 3.06 5.23
N ASP A 19 -8.84 2.74 4.03
CA ASP A 19 -9.70 2.65 2.84
C ASP A 19 -10.70 1.50 2.97
N PRO A 20 -11.99 1.70 2.65
CA PRO A 20 -13.03 0.69 2.89
C PRO A 20 -12.93 -0.55 2.01
N VAL A 21 -12.13 -0.53 0.94
CA VAL A 21 -11.98 -1.65 0.00
C VAL A 21 -10.62 -2.31 0.17
N SER A 22 -9.52 -1.54 0.10
CA SER A 22 -8.16 -2.07 0.23
C SER A 22 -7.76 -2.36 1.68
N ASN A 23 -8.44 -1.76 2.66
CA ASN A 23 -8.09 -1.74 4.10
C ASN A 23 -6.74 -1.08 4.42
N LEU A 24 -6.06 -0.50 3.43
CA LEU A 24 -4.80 0.20 3.64
C LEU A 24 -5.04 1.65 4.06
N ARG A 25 -4.13 2.20 4.86
CA ARG A 25 -4.17 3.61 5.25
C ARG A 25 -3.43 4.46 4.19
N PRO A 26 -4.05 5.52 3.65
CA PRO A 26 -3.37 6.46 2.79
C PRO A 26 -2.36 7.26 3.63
N VAL A 27 -1.21 7.57 3.03
CA VAL A 27 -0.14 8.36 3.66
C VAL A 27 0.13 9.57 2.79
N VAL A 28 0.09 10.75 3.40
CA VAL A 28 0.50 12.00 2.78
C VAL A 28 1.93 12.29 3.25
N PHE A 29 2.89 12.11 2.34
CA PHE A 29 4.29 12.40 2.61
C PHE A 29 4.56 13.90 2.50
N ALA A 30 4.93 14.52 3.61
CA ALA A 30 5.28 15.93 3.64
C ALA A 30 6.56 16.19 2.87
N GLY A 31 6.60 17.30 2.13
CA GLY A 31 7.80 17.77 1.43
C GLY A 31 8.36 19.01 2.10
N SER A 32 9.68 19.16 2.07
CA SER A 32 10.36 20.40 2.46
C SER A 32 10.64 21.27 1.23
N THR A 33 10.76 22.59 1.42
CA THR A 33 11.11 23.52 0.34
C THR A 33 12.58 23.39 -0.08
N ASN A 34 13.45 22.95 0.84
CA ASN A 34 14.89 22.82 0.63
C ASN A 34 15.35 21.36 0.52
N GLU A 35 14.54 20.51 -0.12
CA GLU A 35 14.89 19.08 -0.29
C GLU A 35 16.13 18.89 -1.17
N THR A 36 17.06 18.05 -0.70
CA THR A 36 18.12 17.55 -1.56
C THR A 36 17.53 16.64 -2.66
N TYR A 37 18.30 16.39 -3.72
CA TYR A 37 17.90 15.45 -4.77
C TYR A 37 17.49 14.07 -4.19
N PHE A 38 18.26 13.56 -3.22
CA PHE A 38 18.00 12.26 -2.62
C PHE A 38 16.75 12.26 -1.72
N GLU A 39 16.49 13.35 -0.99
CA GLU A 39 15.26 13.52 -0.18
C GLU A 39 14.01 13.52 -1.07
N LYS A 40 14.03 14.32 -2.14
CA LYS A 40 12.93 14.37 -3.11
C LYS A 40 12.71 13.02 -3.78
N LYS A 41 13.78 12.32 -4.15
CA LYS A 41 13.71 10.98 -4.76
C LYS A 41 13.15 9.95 -3.79
N TYR A 42 13.60 9.98 -2.53
CA TYR A 42 13.10 9.11 -1.46
C TYR A 42 11.61 9.31 -1.21
N ARG A 43 11.16 10.56 -1.06
CA ARG A 43 9.74 10.91 -0.86
C ARG A 43 8.88 10.47 -2.05
N LYS A 44 9.31 10.76 -3.28
CA LYS A 44 8.59 10.36 -4.50
C LYS A 44 8.46 8.83 -4.59
N LEU A 45 9.54 8.10 -4.32
CA LEU A 45 9.54 6.64 -4.35
C LEU A 45 8.59 6.03 -3.31
N ARG A 46 8.55 6.58 -2.08
CA ARG A 46 7.58 6.17 -1.05
C ARG A 46 6.14 6.40 -1.51
N LYS A 47 5.85 7.59 -2.06
CA LYS A 47 4.52 7.93 -2.59
C LYS A 47 4.08 6.99 -3.71
N GLU A 48 4.93 6.77 -4.70
CA GLU A 48 4.65 5.88 -5.83
C GLU A 48 4.45 4.43 -5.37
N THR A 49 5.29 3.95 -4.45
CA THR A 49 5.17 2.60 -3.88
C THR A 49 3.86 2.42 -3.12
N GLN A 50 3.46 3.40 -2.30
CA GLN A 50 2.21 3.34 -1.56
C GLN A 50 0.99 3.42 -2.48
N GLN A 51 1.04 4.25 -3.53
CA GLN A 51 -0.03 4.32 -4.53
C GLN A 51 -0.17 3.01 -5.30
N TRP A 52 0.94 2.40 -5.71
CA TRP A 52 0.93 1.09 -6.36
C TRP A 52 0.34 0.00 -5.45
N ASN A 53 0.75 -0.01 -4.17
CA ASN A 53 0.23 -0.93 -3.16
C ASN A 53 -1.30 -0.78 -2.99
N GLN A 54 -1.76 0.47 -2.88
CA GLN A 54 -3.19 0.80 -2.80
C GLN A 54 -3.97 0.26 -4.00
N ILE A 55 -3.48 0.51 -5.22
CA ILE A 55 -4.14 0.06 -6.45
C ILE A 55 -4.21 -1.47 -6.52
N PHE A 56 -3.14 -2.16 -6.13
CA PHE A 56 -3.11 -3.63 -6.13
C PHE A 56 -4.19 -4.19 -5.19
N TRP A 57 -4.18 -3.80 -3.92
CA TRP A 57 -5.12 -4.33 -2.93
C TRP A 57 -6.56 -3.90 -3.16
N TYR A 58 -6.78 -2.69 -3.67
CA TYR A 58 -8.12 -2.26 -4.08
C TYR A 58 -8.69 -3.20 -5.15
N LYS A 59 -7.93 -3.48 -6.21
CA LYS A 59 -8.36 -4.38 -7.29
C LYS A 59 -8.54 -5.81 -6.80
N HIS A 60 -7.58 -6.32 -6.03
CA HIS A 60 -7.62 -7.67 -5.50
C HIS A 60 -8.83 -7.89 -4.58
N ASN A 61 -9.06 -6.99 -3.62
CA ASN A 61 -10.18 -7.09 -2.69
C ASN A 61 -11.53 -6.90 -3.39
N THR A 62 -11.60 -6.04 -4.42
CA THR A 62 -12.80 -5.91 -5.26
C THR A 62 -13.14 -7.24 -5.93
N SER A 63 -12.14 -7.94 -6.51
CA SER A 63 -12.35 -9.26 -7.11
C SER A 63 -12.79 -10.28 -6.07
N PHE A 64 -12.10 -10.32 -4.92
CA PHE A 64 -12.44 -11.22 -3.81
C PHE A 64 -13.89 -11.04 -3.34
N ILE A 65 -14.33 -9.81 -3.09
CA ILE A 65 -15.70 -9.52 -2.62
C ILE A 65 -16.72 -9.99 -3.67
N LYS A 66 -16.46 -9.72 -4.95
CA LYS A 66 -17.32 -10.13 -6.06
C LYS A 66 -17.42 -11.65 -6.17
N GLU A 67 -16.29 -12.33 -6.27
CA GLU A 67 -16.22 -13.79 -6.44
C GLU A 67 -16.80 -14.52 -5.22
N ARG A 68 -16.52 -14.02 -4.01
CA ARG A 68 -17.11 -14.55 -2.77
C ARG A 68 -18.63 -14.46 -2.79
N LYS A 69 -19.18 -13.33 -3.24
CA LYS A 69 -20.64 -13.14 -3.34
C LYS A 69 -21.24 -14.08 -4.40
N GLN A 70 -20.55 -14.28 -5.52
CA GLN A 70 -20.97 -15.23 -6.56
C GLN A 70 -21.00 -16.67 -6.03
N PHE A 71 -19.94 -17.10 -5.34
CA PHE A 71 -19.88 -18.41 -4.70
C PHE A 71 -21.05 -18.61 -3.74
N GLN A 72 -21.30 -17.63 -2.86
CA GLN A 72 -22.43 -17.67 -1.93
C GLN A 72 -23.79 -17.79 -2.62
N GLN A 73 -23.99 -17.11 -3.75
CA GLN A 73 -25.23 -17.20 -4.53
C GLN A 73 -25.38 -18.57 -5.20
N MET A 74 -24.31 -19.11 -5.79
CA MET A 74 -24.30 -20.43 -6.41
C MET A 74 -24.59 -21.54 -5.39
N SER A 75 -23.98 -21.48 -4.21
CA SER A 75 -24.25 -22.46 -3.16
C SER A 75 -25.69 -22.41 -2.67
N LYS A 76 -26.29 -21.22 -2.55
CA LYS A 76 -27.71 -21.07 -2.23
C LYS A 76 -28.61 -21.68 -3.31
N ALA A 77 -28.29 -21.47 -4.59
CA ALA A 77 -29.02 -22.08 -5.70
C ALA A 77 -28.90 -23.61 -5.73
N GLN A 78 -27.81 -24.16 -5.21
CA GLN A 78 -27.59 -25.61 -5.03
C GLN A 78 -28.25 -26.16 -3.75
N GLY A 79 -29.03 -25.35 -3.01
CA GLY A 79 -29.77 -25.79 -1.83
C GLY A 79 -29.01 -25.68 -0.50
N LYS A 80 -27.79 -25.12 -0.48
CA LYS A 80 -27.07 -24.85 0.78
C LYS A 80 -27.64 -23.59 1.43
N ILE A 81 -28.49 -23.78 2.45
CA ILE A 81 -29.19 -22.68 3.17
C ILE A 81 -28.19 -21.85 4.00
N ALA A 82 -27.21 -22.51 4.63
CA ALA A 82 -26.12 -21.88 5.36
C ALA A 82 -24.78 -22.47 4.92
N LEU A 83 -23.81 -21.62 4.64
CA LEU A 83 -22.45 -22.04 4.28
C LEU A 83 -21.64 -22.24 5.55
N THR A 84 -21.10 -23.44 5.72
CA THR A 84 -20.17 -23.75 6.81
C THR A 84 -18.79 -23.17 6.50
N ALA A 85 -17.90 -23.16 7.50
CA ALA A 85 -16.50 -22.80 7.28
C ALA A 85 -15.81 -23.72 6.26
N ASP A 86 -16.14 -25.01 6.28
CA ASP A 86 -15.60 -26.00 5.33
C ASP A 86 -16.06 -25.72 3.90
N ASP A 87 -17.33 -25.35 3.72
CA ASP A 87 -17.83 -24.95 2.40
C ASP A 87 -17.12 -23.70 1.88
N MET A 88 -16.89 -22.71 2.76
CA MET A 88 -16.17 -21.49 2.40
C MET A 88 -14.68 -21.74 2.15
N SER A 89 -14.09 -22.77 2.75
CA SER A 89 -12.68 -23.15 2.55
C SER A 89 -12.39 -23.52 1.09
N ILE A 90 -13.37 -24.13 0.40
CA ILE A 90 -13.28 -24.46 -1.02
C ILE A 90 -13.08 -23.19 -1.83
N PHE A 91 -13.96 -22.18 -1.62
CA PHE A 91 -13.83 -20.88 -2.26
C PHE A 91 -12.48 -20.22 -1.96
N TYR A 92 -12.05 -20.22 -0.69
CA TYR A 92 -10.79 -19.59 -0.33
C TYR A 92 -9.59 -20.24 -1.02
N LYS A 93 -9.56 -21.57 -1.05
CA LYS A 93 -8.50 -22.31 -1.75
C LYS A 93 -8.51 -21.99 -3.24
N GLU A 94 -9.66 -22.10 -3.91
CA GLU A 94 -9.77 -21.82 -5.35
C GLU A 94 -9.36 -20.39 -5.70
N PHE A 95 -9.78 -19.42 -4.89
CA PHE A 95 -9.41 -18.02 -5.08
C PHE A 95 -7.90 -17.81 -4.89
N LEU A 96 -7.29 -18.43 -3.88
CA LEU A 96 -5.85 -18.34 -3.64
C LEU A 96 -5.04 -19.00 -4.77
N ASP A 97 -5.42 -20.21 -5.20
CA ASP A 97 -4.77 -20.94 -6.27
C ASP A 97 -4.82 -20.15 -7.59
N LYS A 98 -5.99 -19.58 -7.90
CA LYS A 98 -6.20 -18.71 -9.06
C LYS A 98 -5.33 -17.44 -9.03
N ASN A 99 -5.12 -16.85 -7.86
CA ASN A 99 -4.41 -15.58 -7.71
C ASN A 99 -2.93 -15.74 -7.29
N TRP A 100 -2.44 -16.97 -7.09
CA TRP A 100 -1.11 -17.28 -6.58
C TRP A 100 0.00 -16.52 -7.32
N HIS A 101 0.02 -16.60 -8.65
CA HIS A 101 1.04 -15.93 -9.47
C HIS A 101 1.02 -14.40 -9.28
N SER A 102 -0.17 -13.82 -9.17
CA SER A 102 -0.34 -12.38 -8.95
C SER A 102 0.21 -11.96 -7.58
N HIS A 103 -0.11 -12.71 -6.53
CA HIS A 103 0.42 -12.47 -5.19
C HIS A 103 1.93 -12.66 -5.11
N PHE A 104 2.46 -13.69 -5.75
CA PHE A 104 3.90 -13.94 -5.79
C PHE A 104 4.64 -12.78 -6.45
N ASN A 105 4.16 -12.34 -7.62
CA ASN A 105 4.72 -11.19 -8.34
C ASN A 105 4.59 -9.89 -7.54
N TYR A 106 3.46 -9.67 -6.88
CA TYR A 106 3.26 -8.56 -5.96
C TYR A 106 4.30 -8.57 -4.84
N ASN A 107 4.50 -9.69 -4.16
CA ASN A 107 5.47 -9.79 -3.07
C ASN A 107 6.89 -9.46 -3.56
N ILE A 108 7.30 -10.01 -4.71
CA ILE A 108 8.61 -9.69 -5.31
C ILE A 108 8.73 -8.18 -5.57
N ALA A 109 7.73 -7.57 -6.21
CA ALA A 109 7.74 -6.14 -6.51
C ALA A 109 7.76 -5.29 -5.23
N TRP A 110 6.99 -5.68 -4.22
CA TRP A 110 6.93 -5.02 -2.92
C TRP A 110 8.29 -5.03 -2.23
N TYR A 111 8.97 -6.18 -2.15
CA TYR A 111 10.30 -6.26 -1.56
C TYR A 111 11.33 -5.44 -2.34
N LYS A 112 11.31 -5.52 -3.68
CA LYS A 112 12.21 -4.71 -4.53
C LYS A 112 12.01 -3.21 -4.29
N SER A 113 10.77 -2.75 -4.19
CA SER A 113 10.47 -1.34 -3.88
C SER A 113 10.94 -0.94 -2.48
N ASN A 114 10.72 -1.78 -1.46
CA ASN A 114 11.14 -1.49 -0.09
C ASN A 114 12.67 -1.45 0.06
N ILE A 115 13.41 -2.33 -0.63
CA ILE A 115 14.89 -2.28 -0.66
C ILE A 115 15.38 -0.96 -1.28
N LYS A 116 14.76 -0.52 -2.39
CA LYS A 116 15.09 0.79 -3.00
C LYS A 116 14.76 1.95 -2.07
N ILE A 117 13.61 1.91 -1.38
CA ILE A 117 13.22 2.91 -0.38
C ILE A 117 14.26 2.99 0.73
N LEU A 118 14.72 1.85 1.25
CA LEU A 118 15.76 1.80 2.27
C LEU A 118 17.06 2.45 1.78
N PHE A 119 17.52 2.09 0.59
CA PHE A 119 18.71 2.67 -0.03
C PHE A 119 18.61 4.20 -0.16
N PHE A 120 17.52 4.71 -0.73
CA PHE A 120 17.31 6.16 -0.88
C PHE A 120 17.12 6.86 0.47
N GLY A 121 16.54 6.19 1.47
CA GLY A 121 16.42 6.73 2.82
C GLY A 121 17.79 6.94 3.49
N ILE A 122 18.71 5.99 3.32
CA ILE A 122 20.10 6.12 3.79
C ILE A 122 20.81 7.25 3.02
N ALA A 123 20.71 7.25 1.68
CA ALA A 123 21.34 8.29 0.85
C ALA A 123 20.82 9.70 1.17
N ALA A 124 19.52 9.85 1.43
CA ALA A 124 18.91 11.12 1.83
C ALA A 124 19.51 11.63 3.15
N LYS A 125 19.59 10.77 4.18
CA LYS A 125 20.21 11.12 5.47
C LYS A 125 21.68 11.55 5.32
N LEU A 126 22.46 10.80 4.54
CA LEU A 126 23.86 11.12 4.27
C LEU A 126 24.01 12.43 3.49
N SER A 127 23.10 12.71 2.55
CA SER A 127 23.16 13.95 1.77
C SER A 127 23.02 15.19 2.66
N ARG A 128 22.07 15.18 3.60
CA ARG A 128 21.85 16.30 4.53
C ARG A 128 22.99 16.48 5.53
N PHE A 129 23.65 15.39 5.93
CA PHE A 129 24.83 15.45 6.80
C PHE A 129 26.03 16.13 6.12
N LYS A 130 26.16 16.03 4.80
CA LYS A 130 27.23 16.72 4.05
C LYS A 130 27.00 18.21 3.82
N PHE A 131 25.78 18.72 4.09
CA PHE A 131 25.40 20.13 3.90
C PHE A 131 25.10 20.85 5.22
N LYS A 132 25.33 20.19 6.37
CA LYS A 132 25.42 20.82 7.70
C LYS A 132 26.87 20.98 8.08
#